data_AF-A0A3Q0JGC8-F1
#
_entry.id   AF-A0A3Q0JGC8-F1
#
_cell.length_a   1.000
_cell.length_b   1.000
_cell.length_c   1.000
_cell.angle_alpha   90.00
_cell.angle_beta   90.00
_cell.angle_gamma   90.00
#
_symmetry.space_group_name_H-M   'P 1'
#
loop_
_entity.id
_entity.type
_entity.pdbx_description
1 polymer ?
#
loop_
_entity_poly.entity_id
_entity_poly.type
_entity_poly.pdbx_seq_one_letter_code
_entity_poly.pdbx_strand_id
1 'polypeptide(L)'
;MFTPPSCILGDNINEEVFHHSLNVILMKHLVMWSEKSPHIEDYEEYPDNEYNEPDLFNITSVDATEPIPLSNQSVLLEWHKPLSNLSKEAGQSLKLKCEAFGDPPPTSLRWFKNHAPLLEDKKRVQIKPYKSKMKNGMGSRLRISSLESLDKGFYKCEASNGLRSIETSMILMVRPNPWSSLDTGGGHLPDFRPVMSGLPTFVDK
;
A
#
# COMPACT_ATOMS: atom_id res chain seq x y z
N MET A 1 49.52 3.63 25.29
CA MET A 1 48.64 4.49 26.11
C MET A 1 48.57 5.84 25.43
N PHE A 2 47.50 6.11 24.69
CA PHE A 2 47.29 7.39 24.02
C PHE A 2 46.09 8.06 24.69
N THR A 3 46.36 9.12 25.43
CA THR A 3 45.34 10.04 25.95
C THR A 3 44.83 10.92 24.82
N PRO A 4 43.51 11.16 24.70
CA PRO A 4 42.99 12.13 23.75
C PRO A 4 43.21 13.56 24.27
N PRO A 5 43.47 14.56 23.40
CA PRO A 5 43.41 15.94 23.81
C PRO A 5 41.94 16.40 23.89
N SER A 6 41.60 16.97 25.03
CA SER A 6 40.37 17.71 25.28
C SER A 6 40.44 19.05 24.55
N CYS A 7 39.43 19.41 23.76
CA CYS A 7 39.27 20.76 23.25
C CYS A 7 38.06 21.44 23.92
N ILE A 8 38.37 22.56 24.56
CA ILE A 8 37.52 23.48 25.31
C ILE A 8 36.71 24.36 24.33
N LEU A 9 35.54 24.80 24.80
CA LEU A 9 34.58 25.72 24.18
C LEU A 9 35.14 27.11 23.79
N GLY A 10 34.46 27.71 22.79
CA GLY A 10 34.44 29.14 22.44
C GLY A 10 34.95 29.37 21.02
N ASP A 11 34.32 30.08 20.09
CA ASP A 11 33.09 30.87 20.07
C ASP A 11 32.62 30.99 18.60
N ASN A 12 31.29 31.00 18.42
CA ASN A 12 30.54 31.83 17.48
C ASN A 12 31.05 31.99 16.03
N ILE A 13 30.58 31.13 15.10
CA ILE A 13 30.51 31.45 13.67
C ILE A 13 29.20 30.94 13.03
N ASN A 14 28.32 31.90 12.72
CA ASN A 14 27.38 31.94 11.60
C ASN A 14 26.27 30.87 11.50
N GLU A 15 25.18 31.08 12.24
CA GLU A 15 23.91 30.37 12.12
C GLU A 15 22.91 31.08 11.16
N GLU A 16 23.40 31.81 10.14
CA GLU A 16 22.54 32.63 9.25
C GLU A 16 22.53 32.20 7.76
N VAL A 17 23.20 31.10 7.38
CA VAL A 17 23.29 30.72 5.95
C VAL A 17 22.43 29.51 5.56
N PHE A 18 21.81 28.79 6.51
CA PHE A 18 21.00 27.60 6.17
C PHE A 18 19.48 27.84 6.09
N HIS A 19 18.97 29.02 6.43
CA HIS A 19 17.53 29.31 6.40
C HIS A 19 17.01 30.00 5.13
N HIS A 20 17.89 30.37 4.19
CA HIS A 20 17.48 31.11 2.98
C HIS A 20 17.22 30.26 1.73
N SER A 21 17.51 28.95 1.75
CA SER A 21 17.34 28.07 0.57
C SER A 21 16.09 27.16 0.61
N LEU A 22 15.27 27.22 1.66
CA LEU A 22 14.04 26.40 1.77
C LEU A 22 12.74 27.19 1.55
N ASN A 23 12.80 28.53 1.53
CA ASN A 23 11.61 29.38 1.36
C ASN A 23 11.23 29.67 -0.11
N VAL A 24 12.10 29.37 -1.09
CA VAL A 24 11.80 29.63 -2.52
C VAL A 24 11.06 28.45 -3.18
N ILE A 25 11.15 27.23 -2.64
CA ILE A 25 10.51 26.03 -3.22
C ILE A 25 9.08 25.84 -2.69
N LEU A 26 8.79 26.28 -1.46
CA LEU A 26 7.46 26.14 -0.85
C LEU A 26 6.45 27.24 -1.23
N MET A 27 6.89 28.36 -1.82
CA MET A 27 5.97 29.43 -2.25
C MET A 27 5.54 29.37 -3.73
N LYS A 28 6.10 28.46 -4.54
CA LYS A 28 5.62 28.23 -5.93
C LYS A 28 4.49 27.21 -6.04
N HIS A 29 4.08 26.58 -4.94
CA HIS A 29 3.01 25.58 -4.92
C HIS A 29 1.71 26.06 -4.24
N LEU A 30 1.62 27.32 -3.85
CA LEU A 30 0.48 27.88 -3.10
C LEU A 30 -0.24 29.06 -3.77
N VAL A 31 0.09 29.38 -5.03
CA VAL A 31 -0.67 30.37 -5.82
C VAL A 31 -1.27 29.68 -7.02
N MET A 32 -2.33 28.91 -6.79
CA MET A 32 -3.51 28.83 -7.64
C MET A 32 -4.55 28.15 -6.78
N TRP A 33 -5.49 28.92 -6.24
CA TRP A 33 -6.88 28.58 -5.92
C TRP A 33 -7.44 29.78 -5.18
N SER A 34 -7.96 30.73 -5.95
CA SER A 34 -9.03 31.65 -5.59
C SER A 34 -8.93 32.86 -6.49
N GLU A 35 -9.76 32.92 -7.53
CA GLU A 35 -10.56 34.11 -7.80
C GLU A 35 -11.63 33.83 -8.86
N LYS A 36 -12.88 33.98 -8.41
CA LYS A 36 -14.12 34.30 -9.14
C LYS A 36 -14.21 34.06 -10.66
N SER A 37 -15.24 33.29 -10.99
CA SER A 37 -15.86 33.16 -12.31
C SER A 37 -16.26 34.50 -12.94
N PRO A 38 -15.94 34.72 -14.23
CA PRO A 38 -16.70 35.58 -15.11
C PRO A 38 -17.62 34.72 -16.00
N HIS A 39 -18.90 35.07 -16.00
CA HIS A 39 -19.85 34.72 -17.06
C HIS A 39 -19.28 35.19 -18.41
N ILE A 40 -19.10 34.28 -19.36
CA ILE A 40 -19.11 34.58 -20.79
C ILE A 40 -19.88 33.45 -21.47
N GLU A 41 -21.16 33.72 -21.72
CA GLU A 41 -21.87 33.18 -22.88
C GLU A 41 -21.11 33.67 -24.10
N ASP A 42 -20.66 32.76 -24.96
CA ASP A 42 -20.58 32.91 -26.42
C ASP A 42 -19.93 31.64 -26.98
N TYR A 43 -20.81 30.69 -27.32
CA TYR A 43 -20.47 29.53 -28.12
C TYR A 43 -20.35 30.01 -29.57
N GLU A 44 -19.15 30.42 -29.99
CA GLU A 44 -18.89 30.70 -31.41
C GLU A 44 -18.62 29.38 -32.16
N GLU A 45 -19.55 29.09 -33.06
CA GLU A 45 -19.56 27.99 -34.02
C GLU A 45 -18.41 28.16 -35.03
N TYR A 46 -17.43 27.24 -35.00
CA TYR A 46 -16.35 27.23 -36.00
C TYR A 46 -16.86 26.59 -37.30
N PRO A 47 -16.65 27.23 -38.48
CA PRO A 47 -17.08 26.68 -39.76
C PRO A 47 -16.20 25.48 -40.19
N ASP A 48 -16.85 24.52 -40.85
CA ASP A 48 -16.24 23.33 -41.44
C ASP A 48 -15.18 23.72 -42.48
N ASN A 49 -13.91 23.47 -42.16
CA ASN A 49 -12.81 23.62 -43.10
C ASN A 49 -12.46 22.23 -43.64
N GLU A 50 -12.93 21.97 -44.85
CA GLU A 50 -12.59 20.83 -45.72
C GLU A 50 -11.06 20.78 -45.94
N TYR A 51 -10.36 19.94 -45.17
CA TYR A 51 -8.95 19.67 -45.37
C TYR A 51 -8.81 18.44 -46.29
N ASN A 52 -8.44 18.71 -47.55
CA ASN A 52 -8.07 17.69 -48.52
C ASN A 52 -6.82 16.92 -48.07
N GLU A 53 -6.91 15.60 -48.00
CA GLU A 53 -5.80 14.65 -47.84
C GLU A 53 -4.97 14.55 -49.14
N PRO A 54 -3.64 14.62 -49.09
CA PRO A 54 -2.78 14.05 -50.12
C PRO A 54 -2.35 12.63 -49.74
N ASP A 55 -2.83 11.65 -50.52
CA ASP A 55 -2.39 10.25 -50.48
C ASP A 55 -0.88 10.12 -50.75
N LEU A 56 -0.11 9.85 -49.70
CA LEU A 56 1.25 9.30 -49.75
C LEU A 56 1.44 8.54 -48.42
N PHE A 57 1.65 7.23 -48.37
CA PHE A 57 2.75 6.51 -49.01
C PHE A 57 2.45 5.01 -49.15
N ASN A 58 2.70 4.49 -50.35
CA ASN A 58 3.04 3.09 -50.63
C ASN A 58 4.27 2.67 -49.81
N ILE A 59 4.10 1.86 -48.76
CA ILE A 59 5.25 1.25 -48.08
C ILE A 59 5.58 -0.07 -48.78
N THR A 60 6.49 0.01 -49.75
CA THR A 60 7.30 -1.14 -50.18
C THR A 60 8.74 -0.91 -49.73
N SER A 61 9.06 -1.39 -48.52
CA SER A 61 10.43 -1.82 -48.20
C SER A 61 10.40 -2.64 -46.91
N VAL A 62 10.63 -3.94 -47.08
CA VAL A 62 11.10 -4.83 -46.03
C VAL A 62 12.43 -4.30 -45.48
N ASP A 63 12.43 -3.89 -44.22
CA ASP A 63 13.62 -3.93 -43.37
C ASP A 63 13.29 -4.75 -42.12
N ALA A 64 14.06 -5.82 -41.90
CA ALA A 64 13.80 -6.83 -40.90
C ALA A 64 14.78 -6.64 -39.73
N THR A 65 14.59 -5.57 -38.93
CA THR A 65 15.35 -5.41 -37.68
C THR A 65 14.62 -4.67 -36.56
N GLU A 66 13.31 -4.46 -36.65
CA GLU A 66 12.51 -4.02 -35.49
C GLU A 66 11.89 -5.21 -34.75
N PRO A 67 11.98 -5.30 -33.41
CA PRO A 67 11.31 -6.34 -32.65
C PRO A 67 9.80 -6.18 -32.83
N ILE A 68 9.16 -7.25 -33.33
CA ILE A 68 7.72 -7.34 -33.56
C ILE A 68 6.97 -6.89 -32.29
N PRO A 69 6.08 -5.88 -32.34
CA PRO A 69 5.27 -5.51 -31.18
C PRO A 69 4.37 -6.69 -30.80
N LEU A 70 4.42 -7.10 -29.53
CA LEU A 70 3.62 -8.17 -28.91
C LEU A 70 2.09 -7.90 -28.89
N SER A 71 1.58 -7.02 -29.75
CA SER A 71 0.24 -6.44 -29.63
C SER A 71 -0.90 -7.36 -30.06
N ASN A 72 -0.62 -8.55 -30.62
CA ASN A 72 -1.65 -9.47 -31.11
C ASN A 72 -1.88 -10.70 -30.21
N GLN A 73 -1.31 -10.72 -29.01
CA GLN A 73 -1.43 -11.84 -28.08
C GLN A 73 -2.38 -11.48 -26.93
N SER A 74 -3.50 -12.21 -26.81
CA SER A 74 -4.43 -12.05 -25.68
C SER A 74 -3.77 -12.56 -24.41
N VAL A 75 -3.29 -11.64 -23.55
CA VAL A 75 -2.62 -11.99 -22.29
C VAL A 75 -3.65 -12.24 -21.19
N LEU A 76 -3.85 -13.50 -20.85
CA LEU A 76 -4.71 -13.90 -19.74
C LEU A 76 -3.91 -13.87 -18.43
N LEU A 77 -4.41 -13.13 -17.44
CA LEU A 77 -3.88 -13.19 -16.07
C LEU A 77 -5.02 -12.93 -15.09
N GLU A 78 -5.32 -13.88 -14.22
CA GLU A 78 -6.48 -13.82 -13.34
C GLU A 78 -6.17 -14.33 -11.93
N TRP A 79 -6.93 -13.85 -10.96
CA TRP A 79 -6.88 -14.31 -9.59
C TRP A 79 -7.76 -15.54 -9.40
N HIS A 80 -7.25 -16.59 -8.75
CA HIS A 80 -8.10 -17.71 -8.33
C HIS A 80 -9.20 -17.23 -7.38
N LYS A 81 -8.82 -16.37 -6.42
CA LYS A 81 -9.74 -15.68 -5.50
C LYS A 81 -9.15 -14.32 -5.12
N PRO A 82 -9.97 -13.25 -5.11
CA PRO A 82 -9.53 -11.96 -4.59
C PRO A 82 -9.30 -12.04 -3.08
N LEU A 83 -8.45 -11.14 -2.57
CA LEU A 83 -8.33 -10.94 -1.13
C LEU A 83 -9.60 -10.31 -0.57
N SER A 84 -9.91 -10.63 0.69
CA SER A 84 -11.05 -10.09 1.42
C SER A 84 -10.60 -9.42 2.70
N ASN A 85 -11.33 -8.38 3.12
CA ASN A 85 -11.05 -7.64 4.35
C ASN A 85 -11.13 -8.56 5.57
N LEU A 86 -10.22 -8.36 6.52
CA LEU A 86 -10.16 -9.14 7.75
C LEU A 86 -10.09 -8.23 8.96
N SER A 87 -10.65 -8.70 10.07
CA SER A 87 -10.45 -8.09 11.37
C SER A 87 -10.00 -9.17 12.35
N LYS A 88 -8.88 -8.93 13.01
CA LYS A 88 -8.23 -9.86 13.95
C LYS A 88 -7.91 -9.16 15.26
N GLU A 89 -7.66 -9.94 16.29
CA GLU A 89 -7.22 -9.42 17.58
C GLU A 89 -5.68 -9.35 17.64
N ALA A 90 -5.17 -8.42 18.44
CA ALA A 90 -3.75 -8.32 18.74
C ALA A 90 -3.22 -9.64 19.33
N GLY A 91 -2.00 -10.01 18.95
CA GLY A 91 -1.38 -11.29 19.32
C GLY A 91 -1.76 -12.47 18.42
N GLN A 92 -2.87 -12.40 17.65
CA GLN A 92 -3.19 -13.44 16.67
C GLN A 92 -2.21 -13.41 15.49
N SER A 93 -2.22 -14.49 14.68
CA SER A 93 -1.44 -14.53 13.43
C SER A 93 -2.31 -14.21 12.21
N LEU A 94 -1.81 -13.38 11.30
CA LEU A 94 -2.35 -13.19 9.95
C LEU A 94 -1.80 -14.25 8.98
N LYS A 95 -2.66 -14.73 8.09
CA LYS A 95 -2.26 -15.61 6.98
C LYS A 95 -3.06 -15.21 5.74
N LEU A 96 -2.40 -14.55 4.80
CA LEU A 96 -2.96 -14.23 3.50
C LEU A 96 -2.44 -15.21 2.45
N LYS A 97 -3.29 -15.55 1.49
CA LYS A 97 -2.95 -16.39 0.35
C LYS A 97 -3.37 -15.64 -0.90
N CYS A 98 -2.49 -15.66 -1.88
CA CYS A 98 -2.71 -15.02 -3.17
C CYS A 98 -2.28 -16.03 -4.24
N GLU A 99 -3.18 -16.34 -5.17
CA GLU A 99 -2.93 -17.30 -6.24
C GLU A 99 -3.43 -16.72 -7.56
N ALA A 100 -2.52 -16.59 -8.52
CA ALA A 100 -2.81 -16.15 -9.88
C ALA A 100 -2.55 -17.27 -10.87
N PHE A 101 -3.24 -17.25 -12.00
CA PHE A 101 -3.02 -18.14 -13.14
C PHE A 101 -3.17 -17.34 -14.43
N GLY A 102 -2.55 -17.83 -15.50
CA GLY A 102 -2.57 -17.09 -16.75
C GLY A 102 -1.88 -17.82 -17.90
N ASP A 103 -1.98 -17.20 -19.06
CA ASP A 103 -1.26 -17.56 -20.26
C ASP A 103 -0.71 -16.28 -20.92
N PRO A 104 0.61 -16.00 -20.83
CA PRO A 104 1.63 -16.79 -20.14
C PRO A 104 1.48 -16.86 -18.61
N PRO A 105 2.00 -17.92 -17.94
CA PRO A 105 1.92 -18.08 -16.50
C PRO A 105 2.55 -16.92 -15.71
N PRO A 106 2.07 -16.60 -14.50
CA PRO A 106 2.68 -15.59 -13.65
C PRO A 106 4.12 -15.95 -13.28
N THR A 107 5.02 -14.98 -13.43
CA THR A 107 6.45 -15.11 -13.13
C THR A 107 6.81 -14.51 -11.77
N SER A 108 6.01 -13.55 -11.28
CA SER A 108 6.23 -12.93 -9.96
C SER A 108 4.92 -12.68 -9.20
N LEU A 109 5.02 -12.74 -7.87
CA LEU A 109 3.98 -12.33 -6.90
C LEU A 109 4.62 -11.49 -5.81
N ARG A 110 4.14 -10.26 -5.61
CA ARG A 110 4.73 -9.29 -4.68
C ARG A 110 3.68 -8.80 -3.69
N TRP A 111 4.11 -8.63 -2.44
CA TRP A 111 3.25 -8.11 -1.37
C TRP A 111 3.62 -6.68 -1.02
N PHE A 112 2.60 -5.90 -0.70
CA PHE A 112 2.72 -4.50 -0.29
C PHE A 112 1.86 -4.25 0.95
N LYS A 113 2.32 -3.35 1.81
CA LYS A 113 1.54 -2.77 2.91
C LYS A 113 1.60 -1.26 2.79
N ASN A 114 0.45 -0.61 2.76
CA ASN A 114 0.33 0.84 2.65
C ASN A 114 1.16 1.39 1.48
N HIS A 115 1.03 0.76 0.30
CA HIS A 115 1.74 1.11 -0.94
C HIS A 115 3.26 0.88 -0.94
N ALA A 116 3.86 0.46 0.16
CA ALA A 116 5.28 0.10 0.22
C ALA A 116 5.47 -1.43 0.06
N PRO A 117 6.54 -1.88 -0.63
CA PRO A 117 6.88 -3.30 -0.68
C PRO A 117 7.05 -3.87 0.73
N LEU A 118 6.38 -4.98 1.00
CA LEU A 118 6.47 -5.63 2.30
C LEU A 118 7.76 -6.47 2.36
N LEU A 119 8.64 -6.09 3.27
CA LEU A 119 9.91 -6.77 3.48
C LEU A 119 9.74 -7.92 4.48
N GLU A 120 10.43 -9.03 4.23
CA GLU A 120 10.47 -10.14 5.18
C GLU A 120 11.25 -9.76 6.44
N ASP A 121 10.75 -10.20 7.58
CA ASP A 121 11.41 -10.15 8.88
C ASP A 121 11.51 -11.58 9.39
N LYS A 122 12.74 -12.07 9.59
CA LYS A 122 13.02 -13.46 10.01
C LYS A 122 12.22 -13.88 11.26
N LYS A 123 11.81 -12.93 12.11
CA LYS A 123 11.08 -13.21 13.36
C LYS A 123 9.56 -13.28 13.19
N ARG A 124 8.94 -12.32 12.48
CA ARG A 124 7.47 -12.20 12.41
C ARG A 124 6.86 -12.30 11.02
N VAL A 125 7.50 -11.74 10.00
CA VAL A 125 6.91 -11.52 8.68
C VAL A 125 7.56 -12.47 7.67
N GLN A 126 6.80 -13.44 7.19
CA GLN A 126 7.27 -14.45 6.24
C GLN A 126 6.46 -14.41 4.95
N ILE A 127 7.14 -14.35 3.81
CA ILE A 127 6.56 -14.45 2.47
C ILE A 127 7.08 -15.72 1.83
N LYS A 128 6.19 -16.66 1.52
CA LYS A 128 6.56 -17.94 0.91
C LYS A 128 5.85 -18.15 -0.43
N PRO A 129 6.58 -18.15 -1.57
CA PRO A 129 6.00 -18.57 -2.84
C PRO A 129 5.74 -20.08 -2.82
N TYR A 130 4.78 -20.53 -3.63
CA TYR A 130 4.47 -21.94 -3.81
C TYR A 130 3.84 -22.19 -5.19
N LYS A 131 3.91 -23.43 -5.67
CA LYS A 131 3.21 -23.85 -6.89
C LYS A 131 1.71 -23.95 -6.62
N SER A 132 0.89 -23.24 -7.39
CA SER A 132 -0.56 -23.36 -7.27
C SER A 132 -1.02 -24.74 -7.75
N LYS A 133 -2.17 -25.19 -7.26
CA LYS A 133 -2.83 -26.40 -7.76
C LYS A 133 -3.49 -26.17 -9.13
N MET A 134 -3.71 -24.92 -9.53
CA MET A 134 -4.23 -24.58 -10.85
C MET A 134 -3.14 -24.75 -11.91
N LYS A 135 -3.53 -25.23 -13.09
CA LYS A 135 -2.65 -25.27 -14.27
C LYS A 135 -2.16 -23.85 -14.57
N ASN A 136 -0.87 -23.71 -14.89
CA ASN A 136 -0.22 -22.42 -15.14
C ASN A 136 -0.40 -21.40 -14.00
N GLY A 137 -0.55 -21.86 -12.76
CA GLY A 137 -0.74 -21.02 -11.60
C GLY A 137 0.49 -20.88 -10.70
N MET A 138 0.59 -19.75 -10.01
CA MET A 138 1.57 -19.50 -8.95
C MET A 138 0.87 -18.94 -7.73
N GLY A 139 1.36 -19.30 -6.54
CA GLY A 139 0.85 -18.81 -5.27
C GLY A 139 1.93 -18.15 -4.42
N SER A 140 1.51 -17.25 -3.55
CA SER A 140 2.35 -16.67 -2.50
C SER A 140 1.56 -16.54 -1.20
N ARG A 141 2.23 -16.77 -0.08
CA ARG A 141 1.65 -16.75 1.25
C ARG A 141 2.38 -15.76 2.13
N LEU A 142 1.66 -14.74 2.60
CA LEU A 142 2.11 -13.82 3.62
C LEU A 142 1.63 -14.31 5.00
N ARG A 143 2.56 -14.46 5.95
CA ARG A 143 2.27 -14.72 7.37
C ARG A 143 2.89 -13.62 8.22
N ILE A 144 2.08 -13.07 9.12
CA ILE A 144 2.53 -12.15 10.18
C ILE A 144 2.13 -12.78 11.51
N SER A 145 3.09 -13.14 12.35
CA SER A 145 2.81 -13.64 13.70
C SER A 145 2.71 -12.50 14.71
N SER A 146 1.93 -12.71 15.76
CA SER A 146 1.76 -11.76 16.87
C SER A 146 1.39 -10.35 16.39
N LEU A 147 0.19 -10.22 15.83
CA LEU A 147 -0.30 -8.97 15.26
C LEU A 147 -0.29 -7.83 16.27
N GLU A 148 0.18 -6.66 15.83
CA GLU A 148 0.20 -5.43 16.59
C GLU A 148 -0.74 -4.38 15.97
N SER A 149 -1.08 -3.32 16.71
CA SER A 149 -1.90 -2.23 16.19
C SER A 149 -1.29 -1.58 14.94
N LEU A 150 0.04 -1.54 14.84
CA LEU A 150 0.78 -1.03 13.67
C LEU A 150 0.67 -1.94 12.45
N ASP A 151 0.23 -3.19 12.60
CA ASP A 151 -0.01 -4.10 11.47
C ASP A 151 -1.31 -3.80 10.73
N LYS A 152 -2.22 -3.00 11.31
CA LYS A 152 -3.38 -2.44 10.62
C LYS A 152 -2.94 -1.75 9.33
N GLY A 153 -3.69 -1.94 8.26
CA GLY A 153 -3.42 -1.25 7.02
C GLY A 153 -4.03 -1.90 5.79
N PHE A 154 -3.63 -1.36 4.65
CA PHE A 154 -4.01 -1.83 3.33
C PHE A 154 -2.93 -2.78 2.81
N TYR A 155 -3.31 -4.03 2.59
CA TYR A 155 -2.43 -5.06 2.03
C TYR A 155 -2.81 -5.31 0.58
N LYS A 156 -1.79 -5.37 -0.28
CA LYS A 156 -1.96 -5.62 -1.71
C LYS A 156 -1.04 -6.76 -2.14
N CYS A 157 -1.57 -7.62 -3.00
CA CYS A 157 -0.82 -8.62 -3.73
C CYS A 157 -0.85 -8.26 -5.22
N GLU A 158 0.32 -8.20 -5.85
CA GLU A 158 0.49 -7.94 -7.27
C GLU A 158 1.05 -9.20 -7.95
N ALA A 159 0.43 -9.64 -9.04
CA ALA A 159 0.94 -10.70 -9.90
C ALA A 159 1.33 -10.12 -11.24
N SER A 160 2.48 -10.56 -11.77
CA SER A 160 2.93 -10.19 -13.12
C SER A 160 3.48 -11.40 -13.86
N ASN A 161 3.24 -11.44 -15.17
CA ASN A 161 3.88 -12.36 -16.10
C ASN A 161 4.88 -11.66 -17.04
N GLY A 162 5.22 -10.40 -16.77
CA GLY A 162 6.10 -9.57 -17.61
C GLY A 162 5.38 -8.84 -18.75
N LEU A 163 4.19 -9.30 -19.16
CA LEU A 163 3.36 -8.67 -20.19
C LEU A 163 2.16 -7.93 -19.59
N ARG A 164 1.54 -8.50 -18.56
CA ARG A 164 0.40 -7.95 -17.82
C ARG A 164 0.66 -8.05 -16.33
N SER A 165 0.16 -7.06 -15.60
CA SER A 165 0.12 -7.03 -14.14
C SER A 165 -1.32 -6.91 -13.66
N ILE A 166 -1.67 -7.63 -12.60
CA ILE A 166 -2.96 -7.53 -11.92
C ILE A 166 -2.73 -7.38 -10.42
N GLU A 167 -3.67 -6.76 -9.73
CA GLU A 167 -3.61 -6.56 -8.28
C GLU A 167 -4.89 -7.02 -7.59
N THR A 168 -4.76 -7.44 -6.33
CA THR A 168 -5.87 -7.67 -5.41
C THR A 168 -5.50 -7.15 -4.05
N SER A 169 -6.48 -6.61 -3.33
CA SER A 169 -6.24 -5.81 -2.13
C SER A 169 -7.24 -6.10 -1.02
N MET A 170 -6.83 -5.84 0.23
CA MET A 170 -7.67 -5.97 1.42
C MET A 170 -7.22 -5.02 2.52
N ILE A 171 -8.15 -4.73 3.44
CA ILE A 171 -7.88 -4.00 4.67
C ILE A 171 -7.80 -4.98 5.83
N LEU A 172 -6.72 -4.89 6.59
CA LEU A 172 -6.57 -5.54 7.89
C LEU A 172 -6.90 -4.56 9.00
N MET A 173 -7.87 -4.93 9.83
CA MET A 173 -8.12 -4.30 11.11
C MET A 173 -7.55 -5.15 12.24
N VAL A 174 -6.88 -4.52 13.20
CA VAL A 174 -6.38 -5.17 14.42
C VAL A 174 -7.09 -4.55 15.62
N ARG A 175 -7.85 -5.37 16.36
CA ARG A 175 -8.55 -4.97 17.57
C ARG A 175 -7.66 -5.24 18.79
N PRO A 176 -7.73 -4.40 19.84
CA PRO A 176 -7.10 -4.70 21.11
C PRO A 176 -7.59 -6.05 21.64
N ASN A 177 -6.68 -6.83 22.23
CA ASN A 177 -7.03 -8.04 22.95
C ASN A 177 -6.94 -7.74 24.47
N PRO A 178 -8.05 -7.58 25.20
CA PRO A 178 -8.06 -7.28 26.63
C PRO A 178 -7.33 -8.33 27.49
N TRP A 179 -7.16 -9.54 26.97
CA TRP A 179 -6.53 -10.65 27.67
C TRP A 179 -5.01 -10.70 27.48
N SER A 180 -4.47 -10.01 26.46
CA SER A 180 -3.02 -10.04 26.16
C SER A 180 -2.14 -9.37 27.23
N SER A 181 -2.70 -8.46 28.03
CA SER A 181 -2.01 -7.79 29.14
C SER A 181 -2.08 -8.55 30.47
N LEU A 182 -2.90 -9.61 30.58
CA LEU A 182 -3.09 -10.36 31.83
C LEU A 182 -2.01 -11.43 32.07
N ASP A 183 -1.24 -11.78 31.05
CA ASP A 183 -0.27 -12.89 31.13
C ASP A 183 1.18 -12.42 31.39
N THR A 184 1.49 -11.12 31.32
CA THR A 184 2.89 -10.62 31.47
C THR A 184 3.26 -10.20 32.89
N GLY A 185 2.35 -10.30 33.86
CA GLY A 185 2.70 -10.05 35.26
C GLY A 185 1.59 -10.42 36.20
N GLY A 186 1.89 -11.27 37.18
CA GLY A 186 1.03 -11.46 38.35
C GLY A 186 0.75 -10.10 38.99
N GLY A 187 -0.41 -9.55 38.70
CA GLY A 187 -0.84 -8.22 39.10
C GLY A 187 -2.35 -8.21 39.11
N HIS A 188 -2.89 -8.47 40.31
CA HIS A 188 -4.26 -8.26 40.76
C HIS A 188 -5.14 -7.43 39.80
N LEU A 189 -6.15 -8.04 39.20
CA LEU A 189 -7.29 -7.32 38.63
C LEU A 189 -7.89 -6.43 39.72
N PRO A 190 -8.09 -5.11 39.54
CA PRO A 190 -9.01 -4.39 40.41
C PRO A 190 -10.40 -5.02 40.20
N ASP A 191 -10.93 -5.56 41.29
CA ASP A 191 -12.26 -6.17 41.35
C ASP A 191 -13.31 -5.09 41.04
N PHE A 192 -13.68 -4.94 39.76
CA PHE A 192 -14.86 -4.17 39.38
C PHE A 192 -16.12 -5.02 39.64
N ARG A 193 -16.31 -5.46 40.89
CA ARG A 193 -17.64 -5.83 41.35
C ARG A 193 -18.45 -4.53 41.43
N PRO A 194 -19.57 -4.40 40.71
CA PRO A 194 -20.52 -3.37 41.03
C PRO A 194 -20.98 -3.63 42.47
N VAL A 195 -20.58 -2.76 43.41
CA VAL A 195 -21.14 -2.73 44.74
C VAL A 195 -22.59 -2.30 44.57
N MET A 196 -23.49 -3.27 44.41
CA MET A 196 -24.92 -3.03 44.50
C MET A 196 -25.30 -2.97 45.98
N SER A 197 -24.84 -1.93 46.67
CA SER A 197 -25.30 -1.62 48.01
C SER A 197 -26.67 -0.96 47.91
N GLY A 198 -27.71 -1.70 48.31
CA GLY A 198 -29.04 -1.14 48.61
C GLY A 198 -30.12 -1.45 47.58
N LEU A 199 -30.48 -2.72 47.44
CA LEU A 199 -31.85 -3.07 47.02
C LEU A 199 -32.71 -3.13 48.28
N PRO A 200 -33.72 -2.25 48.47
CA PRO A 200 -34.65 -2.40 49.57
C PRO A 200 -35.45 -3.70 49.36
N THR A 201 -35.49 -4.55 50.38
CA THR A 201 -36.35 -5.72 50.40
C THR A 201 -37.79 -5.25 50.27
N PHE A 202 -38.46 -5.64 49.18
CA PHE A 202 -39.90 -5.51 49.02
C PHE A 202 -40.54 -6.36 50.13
N VAL A 203 -41.08 -5.68 51.15
CA VAL A 203 -41.88 -6.33 52.19
C VAL A 203 -43.26 -6.54 51.60
N ASP A 204 -43.59 -7.79 51.33
CA ASP A 204 -44.94 -8.19 50.94
C ASP A 204 -45.92 -7.78 52.04
N LYS A 205 -46.99 -7.10 51.65
CA LYS A 205 -48.16 -6.83 52.50
C LYS A 205 -49.44 -6.91 51.68
#